data_AF-A0A8J2RUB8-F1
#
_entry.id   AF-A0A8J2RUB8-F1
#
_cell.length_a   1.000
_cell.length_b   1.000
_cell.length_c   1.000
_cell.angle_alpha   90.00
_cell.angle_beta   90.00
_cell.angle_gamma   90.00
#
_symmetry.space_group_name_H-M   'P 1'
#
loop_
_entity.id
_entity.type
_entity.pdbx_description
1 polymer ?
#
loop_
_entity_poly.entity_id
_entity_poly.type
_entity_poly.pdbx_seq_one_letter_code
_entity_poly.pdbx_strand_id
1 'polypeptide(L)'
;MLSSSMKRISPQPLVLYQNSPIINFFRTKVSNRILNKRKEESLPVFQYTSGKNEKNAIVFTWGLAEHGALGEREFLKPTRPGRRPVEYMHRPYRLGFAAENDVTDIGAGYGFSVFAAKSKKSSSQLFGTGLNTDSQIGYHCVRKDHPLELIAEPVPIHLPNVKSSITGVACGRAHTLVLTENSDVLTLGHNGYGQCGRHIVENEDYQRQSTVHKITIDAKISQVVCGQDHSMLITDQGSVWACGWSADGQTGVGHYKNTDRITKCVGDIVGEKIIKVASSADCVLALNDKGQVFGWGNSEYGQLRLATSEMQLHTPRHLPLPSNLGKIIDVAASGTACLILNDAGQVFVWGYGILGKGPVVDRSQEPTAIPLTLFGCNEFNTETKISSIYGGLSQFAAITNAGDLYIWGRNRFGSLGLGHLNNQFFPIKVKIVAGGEGTCEVEFQVEEEHTNPAGLLHGGFSACLIDSVSTLALLTHPRQVPGVSVNLNITYLKAAKIGDNILVKAVTDRVGKNLAFLNVQIVNKQSGAILVQGSHTKYIV
;
A
#
# COMPACT_ATOMS: atom_id res chain seq x y z
N MET A 1 -8.72 31.72 -22.83
CA MET A 1 -9.80 31.89 -21.83
C MET A 1 -10.21 30.53 -21.28
N LEU A 2 -9.36 29.90 -20.46
CA LEU A 2 -9.68 28.69 -19.70
C LEU A 2 -9.00 28.85 -18.33
N SER A 3 -9.67 29.56 -17.44
CA SER A 3 -9.37 29.58 -16.01
C SER A 3 -10.66 29.21 -15.27
N SER A 4 -10.50 28.60 -14.09
CA SER A 4 -11.53 28.15 -13.14
C SER A 4 -12.16 26.76 -13.40
N SER A 5 -11.53 25.72 -12.85
CA SER A 5 -12.19 24.57 -12.17
C SER A 5 -11.22 23.43 -11.78
N MET A 6 -10.00 23.72 -11.29
CA MET A 6 -9.23 22.71 -10.54
C MET A 6 -9.74 22.64 -9.10
N LYS A 7 -10.78 21.82 -8.86
CA LYS A 7 -11.12 21.35 -7.51
C LYS A 7 -10.09 20.33 -7.04
N ARG A 8 -9.85 20.29 -5.73
CA ARG A 8 -8.78 19.56 -5.01
C ARG A 8 -8.74 18.07 -5.37
N ILE A 9 -7.73 17.65 -6.13
CA ILE A 9 -7.43 16.22 -6.41
C ILE A 9 -6.43 15.71 -5.35
N SER A 10 -6.78 14.63 -4.64
CA SER A 10 -5.95 13.98 -3.61
C SER A 10 -5.12 12.82 -4.16
N PRO A 11 -3.88 12.60 -3.67
CA PRO A 11 -3.06 11.43 -4.04
C PRO A 11 -3.65 10.11 -3.50
N GLN A 12 -3.50 9.02 -4.26
CA GLN A 12 -3.86 7.66 -3.84
C GLN A 12 -2.93 7.14 -2.73
N PRO A 13 -3.45 6.44 -1.70
CA PRO A 13 -2.63 5.70 -0.74
C PRO A 13 -2.02 4.44 -1.37
N LEU A 14 -0.80 4.09 -0.93
CA LEU A 14 -0.05 2.95 -1.42
C LEU A 14 -0.38 1.70 -0.59
N VAL A 15 -0.87 0.63 -1.23
CA VAL A 15 -1.31 -0.61 -0.56
C VAL A 15 -0.20 -1.67 -0.64
N LEU A 16 0.19 -2.24 0.51
CA LEU A 16 1.15 -3.33 0.62
C LEU A 16 0.44 -4.67 0.82
N TYR A 17 0.82 -5.68 0.04
CA TYR A 17 0.40 -7.07 0.22
C TYR A 17 1.62 -7.96 0.43
N GLN A 18 1.66 -8.72 1.53
CA GLN A 18 2.57 -9.87 1.68
C GLN A 18 1.77 -11.13 1.43
N ASN A 19 1.98 -11.79 0.29
CA ASN A 19 1.68 -13.20 0.10
C ASN A 19 2.55 -13.76 -1.05
N SER A 20 3.61 -14.49 -0.69
CA SER A 20 4.33 -15.37 -1.62
C SER A 20 4.16 -16.81 -1.16
N PRO A 21 3.64 -17.73 -1.99
CA PRO A 21 3.87 -19.15 -1.80
C PRO A 21 5.17 -19.54 -2.55
N ILE A 22 5.94 -20.46 -1.96
CA ILE A 22 6.92 -21.41 -2.55
C ILE A 22 8.09 -21.57 -1.56
N ILE A 23 8.06 -22.63 -0.76
CA ILE A 23 9.28 -23.21 -0.19
C ILE A 23 9.19 -24.73 -0.35
N ASN A 24 10.01 -25.26 -1.28
CA ASN A 24 10.37 -26.68 -1.31
C ASN A 24 11.47 -26.93 -0.25
N PHE A 25 11.25 -27.90 0.62
CA PHE A 25 12.19 -28.31 1.66
C PHE A 25 13.38 -29.08 1.06
N PHE A 26 14.61 -28.63 1.36
CA PHE A 26 15.78 -29.50 1.40
C PHE A 26 16.33 -29.54 2.83
N ARG A 27 16.42 -30.75 3.40
CA ARG A 27 16.98 -31.05 4.72
C ARG A 27 18.46 -31.41 4.59
N THR A 28 19.32 -30.75 5.36
CA THR A 28 20.64 -31.27 5.72
C THR A 28 20.72 -31.47 7.23
N LYS A 29 21.18 -32.66 7.64
CA LYS A 29 21.34 -33.10 9.04
C LYS A 29 22.55 -32.40 9.65
N VAL A 30 22.40 -31.84 10.84
CA VAL A 30 23.52 -31.60 11.77
C VAL A 30 23.12 -32.11 13.16
N SER A 31 24.02 -32.87 13.79
CA SER A 31 23.83 -33.60 15.04
C SER A 31 23.89 -32.71 16.27
N ASN A 32 22.95 -32.91 17.21
CA ASN A 32 22.94 -32.23 18.51
C ASN A 32 23.71 -33.06 19.56
N ARG A 33 24.68 -32.42 20.23
CA ARG A 33 25.22 -32.89 21.52
C ARG A 33 24.28 -32.48 22.65
N ILE A 34 24.02 -33.43 23.53
CA ILE A 34 23.03 -33.42 24.61
C ILE A 34 23.51 -32.56 25.80
N LEU A 35 22.62 -31.69 26.31
CA LEU A 35 22.76 -31.04 27.62
C LEU A 35 21.60 -31.49 28.53
N ASN A 36 21.94 -31.68 29.81
CA ASN A 36 21.23 -32.47 30.81
C ASN A 36 19.82 -31.98 31.19
N LYS A 37 18.85 -32.91 31.17
CA LYS A 37 17.39 -32.73 31.23
C LYS A 37 16.76 -32.47 32.62
N ARG A 38 17.53 -32.20 33.68
CA ARG A 38 17.03 -32.28 35.08
C ARG A 38 16.90 -30.96 35.85
N LYS A 39 17.00 -29.79 35.21
CA LYS A 39 16.79 -28.49 35.88
C LYS A 39 15.70 -27.60 35.28
N GLU A 40 15.02 -28.02 34.21
CA GLU A 40 13.92 -27.25 33.61
C GLU A 40 12.56 -27.43 34.32
N GLU A 41 12.37 -28.49 35.10
CA GLU A 41 11.06 -28.86 35.66
C GLU A 41 10.61 -28.03 36.89
N SER A 42 11.38 -27.04 37.33
CA SER A 42 11.07 -26.25 38.55
C SER A 42 10.69 -24.78 38.31
N LEU A 43 10.60 -24.34 37.06
CA LEU A 43 10.13 -22.99 36.74
C LEU A 43 8.63 -23.04 36.44
N PRO A 44 7.79 -22.16 37.02
CA PRO A 44 6.40 -22.05 36.62
C PRO A 44 6.33 -21.60 35.16
N VAL A 45 6.08 -22.56 34.27
CA VAL A 45 5.78 -22.30 32.86
C VAL A 45 4.39 -21.70 32.82
N PHE A 46 4.31 -20.37 32.75
CA PHE A 46 3.09 -19.73 32.27
C PHE A 46 2.91 -20.14 30.81
N GLN A 47 2.05 -21.14 30.61
CA GLN A 47 1.62 -21.59 29.30
C GLN A 47 0.73 -20.48 28.72
N TYR A 48 1.36 -19.48 28.12
CA TYR A 48 0.67 -18.71 27.11
C TYR A 48 0.44 -19.67 25.96
N THR A 49 -0.82 -19.98 25.67
CA THR A 49 -1.21 -20.55 24.40
C THR A 49 -0.67 -19.61 23.33
N SER A 50 0.51 -19.92 22.81
CA SER A 50 0.95 -19.51 21.50
C SER A 50 0.02 -20.21 20.53
N GLY A 51 -1.21 -19.69 20.45
CA GLY A 51 -2.12 -20.00 19.38
C GLY A 51 -1.30 -19.84 18.11
N LYS A 52 -1.30 -20.88 17.28
CA LYS A 52 -1.01 -20.77 15.86
C LYS A 52 -2.06 -19.82 15.27
N ASN A 53 -1.98 -18.54 15.59
CA ASN A 53 -2.77 -17.53 14.93
C ASN A 53 -2.09 -17.35 13.59
N GLU A 54 -2.67 -17.94 12.55
CA GLU A 54 -2.57 -17.41 11.19
C GLU A 54 -2.63 -15.88 11.33
N LYS A 55 -1.52 -15.20 11.09
CA LYS A 55 -1.42 -13.77 11.40
C LYS A 55 -2.35 -13.05 10.43
N ASN A 56 -3.47 -12.52 10.93
CA ASN A 56 -4.29 -11.54 10.21
C ASN A 56 -3.36 -10.50 9.57
N ALA A 57 -3.63 -10.13 8.32
CA ALA A 57 -2.86 -9.08 7.64
C ALA A 57 -2.85 -7.78 8.47
N ILE A 58 -1.70 -7.14 8.60
CA ILE A 58 -1.58 -5.83 9.24
C ILE A 58 -1.69 -4.77 8.14
N VAL A 59 -2.64 -3.85 8.29
CA VAL A 59 -2.84 -2.75 7.35
C VAL A 59 -2.27 -1.45 7.93
N PHE A 60 -1.48 -0.76 7.10
CA PHE A 60 -0.99 0.59 7.39
C PHE A 60 -1.61 1.59 6.43
N THR A 61 -1.95 2.76 6.94
CA THR A 61 -2.53 3.88 6.17
C THR A 61 -1.78 5.16 6.49
N TRP A 62 -1.58 6.02 5.50
CA TRP A 62 -0.99 7.35 5.65
C TRP A 62 -1.40 8.24 4.47
N GLY A 63 -1.11 9.53 4.54
CA GLY A 63 -1.49 10.54 3.56
C GLY A 63 -2.57 11.49 4.08
N LEU A 64 -3.39 12.01 3.18
CA LEU A 64 -4.47 12.96 3.52
C LEU A 64 -5.56 12.26 4.34
N ALA A 65 -5.89 12.81 5.51
CA ALA A 65 -6.84 12.24 6.46
C ALA A 65 -8.23 12.90 6.38
N GLU A 66 -8.33 14.17 5.95
CA GLU A 66 -9.59 14.93 5.87
C GLU A 66 -10.70 14.25 5.06
N HIS A 67 -10.32 13.41 4.10
CA HIS A 67 -11.23 12.67 3.25
C HIS A 67 -11.70 11.34 3.86
N GLY A 68 -11.27 10.97 5.07
CA GLY A 68 -11.71 9.73 5.75
C GLY A 68 -11.15 8.44 5.16
N ALA A 69 -10.39 8.51 4.07
CA ALA A 69 -9.80 7.36 3.37
C ALA A 69 -8.85 6.52 4.22
N LEU A 70 -8.30 7.10 5.29
CA LEU A 70 -7.42 6.38 6.23
C LEU A 70 -8.20 5.48 7.21
N GLY A 71 -9.52 5.64 7.30
CA GLY A 71 -10.37 4.73 8.07
C GLY A 71 -10.28 4.86 9.59
N GLU A 72 -9.76 5.97 10.10
CA GLU A 72 -9.70 6.24 11.54
C GLU A 72 -10.62 7.40 11.92
N ARG A 73 -11.69 7.09 12.65
CA ARG A 73 -12.71 8.07 13.04
C ARG A 73 -12.13 9.19 13.89
N GLU A 74 -11.19 8.89 14.78
CA GLU A 74 -10.56 9.87 15.66
C GLU A 74 -9.75 10.93 14.89
N PHE A 75 -9.37 10.67 13.62
CA PHE A 75 -8.72 11.68 12.79
C PHE A 75 -9.69 12.76 12.36
N LEU A 76 -10.94 12.43 12.05
CA LEU A 76 -11.93 13.40 11.59
C LEU A 76 -12.75 14.00 12.73
N LYS A 77 -13.12 13.18 13.71
CA LYS A 77 -13.98 13.56 14.83
C LYS A 77 -13.36 13.09 16.15
N PRO A 78 -12.34 13.81 16.66
CA PRO A 78 -11.72 13.46 17.92
C PRO A 78 -12.75 13.49 19.06
N THR A 79 -12.81 12.43 19.86
CA THR A 79 -13.76 12.36 20.99
C THR A 79 -13.26 13.05 22.25
N ARG A 80 -11.94 13.27 22.35
CA ARG A 80 -11.30 13.85 23.55
C ARG A 80 -11.25 15.38 23.48
N PRO A 81 -11.61 16.10 24.57
CA PRO A 81 -11.58 17.56 24.61
C PRO A 81 -10.20 18.14 24.28
N GLY A 82 -10.17 19.21 23.49
CA GLY A 82 -8.94 19.93 23.12
C GLY A 82 -8.16 19.34 21.94
N ARG A 83 -8.60 18.20 21.38
CA ARG A 83 -8.01 17.66 20.15
C ARG A 83 -8.60 18.30 18.92
N ARG A 84 -7.73 18.53 17.93
CA ARG A 84 -8.11 18.98 16.59
C ARG A 84 -8.13 17.80 15.63
N PRO A 85 -8.99 17.83 14.60
CA PRO A 85 -8.92 16.88 13.50
C PRO A 85 -7.51 16.80 12.90
N VAL A 86 -7.11 15.60 12.50
CA VAL A 86 -5.86 15.33 11.80
C VAL A 86 -6.08 15.65 10.33
N GLU A 87 -5.36 16.62 9.79
CA GLU A 87 -5.43 16.97 8.36
C GLU A 87 -4.79 15.87 7.50
N TYR A 88 -3.62 15.39 7.92
CA TYR A 88 -2.87 14.36 7.24
C TYR A 88 -2.00 13.55 8.20
N MET A 89 -1.70 12.32 7.80
CA MET A 89 -0.85 11.39 8.50
C MET A 89 0.40 11.12 7.66
N HIS A 90 1.51 11.78 7.97
CA HIS A 90 2.75 11.66 7.18
C HIS A 90 3.64 10.46 7.55
N ARG A 91 3.17 9.55 8.42
CA ARG A 91 3.88 8.32 8.84
C ARG A 91 2.92 7.13 8.73
N PRO A 92 3.39 5.89 8.53
CA PRO A 92 2.51 4.75 8.50
C PRO A 92 1.76 4.61 9.83
N TYR A 93 0.43 4.66 9.77
CA TYR A 93 -0.44 4.44 10.92
C TYR A 93 -1.06 3.05 10.81
N ARG A 94 -0.97 2.25 11.87
CA ARG A 94 -1.56 0.91 11.89
C ARG A 94 -3.08 1.03 12.05
N LEU A 95 -3.82 0.61 11.03
CA LEU A 95 -5.27 0.70 11.02
C LEU A 95 -5.89 -0.34 11.97
N GLY A 96 -6.66 0.11 12.95
CA GLY A 96 -7.32 -0.75 13.94
C GLY A 96 -8.30 -1.76 13.33
N PHE A 97 -8.97 -1.41 12.23
CA PHE A 97 -9.91 -2.28 11.50
C PHE A 97 -9.31 -3.65 11.15
N ALA A 98 -8.04 -3.69 10.73
CA ALA A 98 -7.36 -4.93 10.34
C ALA A 98 -6.99 -5.84 11.53
N ALA A 99 -7.09 -5.35 12.78
CA ALA A 99 -6.90 -6.20 13.95
C ALA A 99 -8.05 -7.20 14.14
N GLU A 100 -9.26 -6.83 13.71
CA GLU A 100 -10.48 -7.63 13.89
C GLU A 100 -10.98 -8.28 12.59
N ASN A 101 -10.49 -7.81 11.44
CA ASN A 101 -10.91 -8.25 10.12
C ASN A 101 -9.68 -8.71 9.33
N ASP A 102 -9.71 -9.92 8.81
CA ASP A 102 -8.63 -10.45 7.98
C ASP A 102 -8.77 -9.86 6.58
N VAL A 103 -8.02 -8.80 6.31
CA VAL A 103 -8.06 -8.06 5.04
C VAL A 103 -7.37 -8.89 3.96
N THR A 104 -8.09 -9.15 2.86
CA THR A 104 -7.67 -10.01 1.74
C THR A 104 -7.30 -9.22 0.47
N ASP A 105 -7.80 -7.99 0.32
CA ASP A 105 -7.42 -7.07 -0.77
C ASP A 105 -7.82 -5.62 -0.42
N ILE A 106 -7.17 -4.63 -1.03
CA ILE A 106 -7.45 -3.20 -0.79
C ILE A 106 -7.43 -2.41 -2.10
N GLY A 107 -8.52 -1.71 -2.38
CA GLY A 107 -8.61 -0.70 -3.42
C GLY A 107 -8.41 0.71 -2.85
N ALA A 108 -7.50 1.48 -3.45
CA ALA A 108 -7.18 2.86 -3.08
C ALA A 108 -7.72 3.84 -4.12
N GLY A 109 -8.89 4.43 -3.86
CA GLY A 109 -9.52 5.42 -4.73
C GLY A 109 -9.05 6.85 -4.43
N TYR A 110 -9.59 7.83 -5.15
CA TYR A 110 -9.21 9.22 -4.95
C TYR A 110 -9.96 9.80 -3.75
N GLY A 111 -9.35 9.64 -2.57
CA GLY A 111 -9.93 10.11 -1.30
C GLY A 111 -10.89 9.11 -0.65
N PHE A 112 -10.86 7.84 -1.06
CA PHE A 112 -11.54 6.75 -0.38
C PHE A 112 -10.76 5.44 -0.48
N SER A 113 -11.06 4.49 0.38
CA SER A 113 -10.45 3.16 0.40
C SER A 113 -11.53 2.09 0.55
N VAL A 114 -11.33 0.96 -0.11
CA VAL A 114 -12.21 -0.22 -0.04
C VAL A 114 -11.38 -1.43 0.35
N PHE A 115 -11.88 -2.24 1.28
CA PHE A 115 -11.22 -3.41 1.83
C PHE A 115 -12.09 -4.63 1.58
N ALA A 116 -11.56 -5.62 0.85
CA ALA A 116 -12.08 -6.98 0.93
C ALA A 116 -11.55 -7.60 2.22
N ALA A 117 -12.42 -8.11 3.08
CA ALA A 117 -12.01 -8.65 4.37
C ALA A 117 -12.97 -9.71 4.90
N LYS A 118 -12.42 -10.73 5.56
CA LYS A 118 -13.19 -11.70 6.34
C LYS A 118 -13.37 -11.15 7.75
N SER A 119 -14.60 -10.75 8.06
CA SER A 119 -14.94 -10.24 9.39
C SER A 119 -15.40 -11.35 10.33
N LYS A 120 -14.97 -11.30 11.59
CA LYS A 120 -15.52 -12.17 12.66
C LYS A 120 -16.88 -11.70 13.17
N LYS A 121 -17.23 -10.43 12.94
CA LYS A 121 -18.41 -9.76 13.52
C LYS A 121 -19.51 -9.47 12.49
N SER A 122 -19.18 -9.53 11.20
CA SER A 122 -20.11 -9.23 10.10
C SER A 122 -20.09 -10.33 9.06
N SER A 123 -21.23 -10.60 8.43
CA SER A 123 -21.31 -11.45 7.23
C SER A 123 -20.81 -10.74 5.97
N SER A 124 -20.59 -9.42 6.03
CA SER A 124 -20.08 -8.65 4.91
C SER A 124 -18.61 -8.95 4.66
N GLN A 125 -18.26 -9.06 3.37
CA GLN A 125 -16.90 -9.34 2.89
C GLN A 125 -16.21 -8.09 2.29
N LEU A 126 -16.95 -6.98 2.20
CA LEU A 126 -16.48 -5.74 1.61
C LEU A 126 -16.80 -4.57 2.55
N PHE A 127 -15.81 -3.71 2.76
CA PHE A 127 -15.90 -2.54 3.63
C PHE A 127 -15.31 -1.34 2.91
N GLY A 128 -15.77 -0.13 3.19
CA GLY A 128 -15.16 1.07 2.65
C GLY A 128 -15.21 2.25 3.60
N THR A 129 -14.30 3.19 3.36
CA THR A 129 -14.17 4.43 4.13
C THR A 129 -13.71 5.57 3.22
N GLY A 130 -14.08 6.79 3.57
CA GLY A 130 -13.68 8.02 2.93
C GLY A 130 -14.78 8.71 2.14
N LEU A 131 -14.41 9.41 1.07
CA LEU A 131 -15.37 10.11 0.21
C LEU A 131 -16.39 9.16 -0.40
N ASN A 132 -17.65 9.56 -0.32
CA ASN A 132 -18.79 8.80 -0.83
C ASN A 132 -19.84 9.73 -1.49
N THR A 133 -19.38 10.81 -2.13
CA THR A 133 -20.21 11.78 -2.85
C THR A 133 -20.92 11.21 -4.07
N ASP A 134 -20.48 10.05 -4.56
CA ASP A 134 -21.01 9.40 -5.76
C ASP A 134 -21.42 7.96 -5.46
N SER A 135 -21.62 7.61 -4.19
CA SER A 135 -21.91 6.23 -3.74
C SER A 135 -20.85 5.21 -4.15
N GLN A 136 -19.57 5.63 -4.26
CA GLN A 136 -18.43 4.74 -4.55
C GLN A 136 -18.16 3.71 -3.44
N ILE A 137 -18.70 3.94 -2.24
CA ILE A 137 -18.72 3.03 -1.08
C ILE A 137 -20.16 2.51 -0.85
N GLY A 138 -21.02 2.63 -1.86
CA GLY A 138 -22.42 2.23 -1.82
C GLY A 138 -23.32 3.17 -1.02
N TYR A 139 -24.61 2.84 -1.00
CA TYR A 139 -25.61 3.59 -0.25
C TYR A 139 -25.51 3.29 1.25
N HIS A 140 -25.53 4.36 2.06
CA HIS A 140 -25.65 4.29 3.52
C HIS A 140 -26.88 5.08 3.96
N CYS A 141 -27.54 4.64 5.03
CA CYS A 141 -28.68 5.38 5.58
C CYS A 141 -28.21 6.69 6.23
N VAL A 142 -28.93 7.80 5.99
CA VAL A 142 -28.63 9.09 6.63
C VAL A 142 -28.82 8.95 8.14
N ARG A 143 -27.78 9.28 8.92
CA ARG A 143 -27.87 9.33 10.39
C ARG A 143 -27.51 10.75 10.87
N LYS A 144 -28.09 11.15 11.99
CA LYS A 144 -27.75 12.41 12.66
C LYS A 144 -26.23 12.43 12.91
N ASP A 145 -25.54 13.50 12.48
CA ASP A 145 -24.10 13.69 12.62
C ASP A 145 -23.19 12.73 11.81
N HIS A 146 -23.73 12.00 10.81
CA HIS A 146 -22.98 11.16 9.88
C HIS A 146 -23.35 11.47 8.42
N PRO A 147 -22.67 12.43 7.77
CA PRO A 147 -22.97 12.79 6.38
C PRO A 147 -22.64 11.63 5.43
N LEU A 148 -23.51 11.38 4.44
CA LEU A 148 -23.32 10.31 3.46
C LEU A 148 -22.11 10.52 2.56
N GLU A 149 -21.69 11.77 2.39
CA GLU A 149 -20.59 12.18 1.52
C GLU A 149 -19.21 11.80 2.07
N LEU A 150 -19.12 11.51 3.38
CA LEU A 150 -17.85 11.25 4.06
C LEU A 150 -18.01 10.20 5.15
N ILE A 151 -17.44 9.03 4.90
CA ILE A 151 -17.40 7.90 5.81
C ILE A 151 -16.05 7.91 6.54
N ALA A 152 -16.08 7.98 7.88
CA ALA A 152 -14.87 8.20 8.68
C ALA A 152 -14.13 6.92 9.10
N GLU A 153 -14.80 5.78 9.04
CA GLU A 153 -14.29 4.47 9.44
C GLU A 153 -14.81 3.39 8.47
N PRO A 154 -14.11 2.26 8.30
CA PRO A 154 -14.57 1.20 7.40
C PRO A 154 -15.95 0.68 7.79
N VAL A 155 -16.93 0.89 6.91
CA VAL A 155 -18.30 0.37 7.05
C VAL A 155 -18.59 -0.67 5.98
N PRO A 156 -19.48 -1.65 6.25
CA PRO A 156 -19.86 -2.65 5.26
C PRO A 156 -20.45 -2.05 3.99
N ILE A 157 -19.98 -2.50 2.83
CA ILE A 157 -20.59 -2.21 1.52
C ILE A 157 -21.57 -3.36 1.20
N HIS A 158 -22.84 -3.02 0.98
CA HIS A 158 -23.84 -4.01 0.63
C HIS A 158 -23.76 -4.40 -0.85
N LEU A 159 -23.49 -5.67 -1.14
CA LEU A 159 -23.52 -6.24 -2.48
C LEU A 159 -24.71 -7.20 -2.60
N PRO A 160 -25.70 -6.90 -3.46
CA PRO A 160 -26.87 -7.75 -3.59
C PRO A 160 -26.48 -9.10 -4.21
N ASN A 161 -26.95 -10.20 -3.60
CA ASN A 161 -26.84 -11.56 -4.11
C ASN A 161 -25.41 -12.11 -4.29
N VAL A 162 -24.40 -11.53 -3.63
CA VAL A 162 -23.04 -12.06 -3.64
C VAL A 162 -22.85 -13.02 -2.46
N LYS A 163 -22.56 -14.28 -2.78
CA LYS A 163 -22.24 -15.33 -1.80
C LYS A 163 -20.81 -15.86 -1.92
N SER A 164 -20.20 -15.71 -3.09
CA SER A 164 -18.81 -16.08 -3.36
C SER A 164 -17.85 -15.13 -2.65
N SER A 165 -16.65 -15.62 -2.34
CA SER A 165 -15.61 -14.78 -1.75
C SER A 165 -15.14 -13.69 -2.73
N ILE A 166 -14.73 -12.55 -2.18
CA ILE A 166 -14.16 -11.44 -2.97
C ILE A 166 -12.66 -11.69 -3.13
N THR A 167 -12.19 -11.65 -4.38
CA THR A 167 -10.80 -11.95 -4.76
C THR A 167 -10.04 -10.75 -5.29
N GLY A 168 -10.74 -9.66 -5.66
CA GLY A 168 -10.10 -8.44 -6.15
C GLY A 168 -10.96 -7.20 -5.96
N VAL A 169 -10.32 -6.06 -5.69
CA VAL A 169 -10.94 -4.74 -5.60
C VAL A 169 -10.09 -3.71 -6.33
N ALA A 170 -10.73 -2.90 -7.17
CA ALA A 170 -10.08 -1.76 -7.82
C ALA A 170 -10.92 -0.49 -7.60
N CYS A 171 -10.25 0.65 -7.44
CA CYS A 171 -10.89 1.93 -7.16
C CYS A 171 -10.31 3.05 -8.03
N GLY A 172 -11.17 3.80 -8.70
CA GLY A 172 -10.79 4.95 -9.51
C GLY A 172 -11.03 6.26 -8.78
N ARG A 173 -11.36 7.32 -9.52
CA ARG A 173 -11.67 8.62 -8.94
C ARG A 173 -12.92 8.60 -8.05
N ALA A 174 -13.98 7.96 -8.53
CA ALA A 174 -15.29 7.94 -7.86
C ALA A 174 -16.09 6.66 -8.19
N HIS A 175 -15.42 5.55 -8.50
CA HIS A 175 -16.07 4.26 -8.77
C HIS A 175 -15.22 3.11 -8.23
N THR A 176 -15.85 1.97 -8.00
CA THR A 176 -15.24 0.74 -7.48
C THR A 176 -15.63 -0.46 -8.34
N LEU A 177 -14.68 -1.34 -8.63
CA LEU A 177 -14.94 -2.69 -9.11
C LEU A 177 -14.64 -3.71 -8.02
N VAL A 178 -15.45 -4.75 -7.98
CA VAL A 178 -15.32 -5.88 -7.07
C VAL A 178 -15.34 -7.15 -7.90
N LEU A 179 -14.26 -7.94 -7.83
CA LEU A 179 -14.13 -9.26 -8.44
C LEU A 179 -14.41 -10.34 -7.39
N THR A 180 -15.23 -11.31 -7.77
CA THR A 180 -15.52 -12.48 -6.93
C THR A 180 -14.81 -13.74 -7.44
N GLU A 181 -14.72 -14.75 -6.59
CA GLU A 181 -14.17 -16.08 -6.91
C GLU A 181 -14.88 -16.77 -8.07
N ASN A 182 -16.14 -16.44 -8.32
CA ASN A 182 -16.91 -16.95 -9.47
C ASN A 182 -16.64 -16.17 -10.77
N SER A 183 -15.62 -15.31 -10.79
CA SER A 183 -15.32 -14.39 -11.90
C SER A 183 -16.40 -13.36 -12.20
N ASP A 184 -17.38 -13.16 -11.30
CA ASP A 184 -18.34 -12.06 -11.41
C ASP A 184 -17.66 -10.73 -11.06
N VAL A 185 -17.94 -9.70 -11.85
CA VAL A 185 -17.50 -8.32 -11.57
C VAL A 185 -18.69 -7.42 -11.30
N LEU A 186 -18.64 -6.74 -10.16
CA LEU A 186 -19.65 -5.79 -9.72
C LEU A 186 -19.03 -4.39 -9.72
N THR A 187 -19.83 -3.41 -10.12
CA THR A 187 -19.43 -2.00 -10.17
C THR A 187 -20.43 -1.13 -9.43
N LEU A 188 -19.90 -0.10 -8.77
CA LEU A 188 -20.68 0.90 -8.05
C LEU A 188 -19.95 2.24 -8.08
N GLY A 189 -20.70 3.32 -7.84
CA GLY A 189 -20.22 4.68 -7.85
C GLY A 189 -20.68 5.50 -9.05
N HIS A 190 -19.90 6.54 -9.37
CA HIS A 190 -20.11 7.43 -10.50
C HIS A 190 -20.08 6.69 -11.85
N ASN A 191 -21.04 6.99 -12.72
CA ASN A 191 -21.14 6.42 -14.08
C ASN A 191 -21.31 7.48 -15.18
N GLY A 192 -21.00 8.75 -14.92
CA GLY A 192 -21.19 9.84 -15.90
C GLY A 192 -20.39 9.67 -17.21
N TYR A 193 -19.39 8.78 -17.22
CA TYR A 193 -18.61 8.44 -18.41
C TYR A 193 -18.76 6.97 -18.83
N GLY A 194 -19.63 6.20 -18.17
CA GLY A 194 -19.81 4.78 -18.45
C GLY A 194 -18.82 3.86 -17.73
N GLN A 195 -18.05 4.37 -16.76
CA GLN A 195 -16.98 3.61 -16.09
C GLN A 195 -17.48 2.48 -15.20
N CYS A 196 -18.78 2.42 -14.89
CA CYS A 196 -19.38 1.25 -14.25
C CYS A 196 -19.83 0.18 -15.27
N GLY A 197 -19.60 0.37 -16.58
CA GLY A 197 -19.95 -0.60 -17.63
C GLY A 197 -21.45 -0.71 -17.90
N ARG A 198 -22.23 0.31 -17.51
CA ARG A 198 -23.68 0.41 -17.76
C ARG A 198 -24.01 1.71 -18.49
N HIS A 199 -25.19 1.74 -19.10
CA HIS A 199 -25.68 2.89 -19.84
C HIS A 199 -25.59 4.20 -19.05
N ILE A 200 -25.11 5.26 -19.71
CA ILE A 200 -25.01 6.60 -19.13
C ILE A 200 -26.41 7.21 -19.06
N VAL A 201 -26.84 7.57 -17.86
CA VAL A 201 -28.10 8.30 -17.63
C VAL A 201 -27.75 9.77 -17.43
N GLU A 202 -28.32 10.63 -18.26
CA GLU A 202 -28.11 12.08 -18.16
C GLU A 202 -28.66 12.62 -16.84
N ASN A 203 -27.87 13.45 -16.14
CA ASN A 203 -28.23 14.04 -14.84
C ASN A 203 -28.57 13.01 -13.73
N GLU A 204 -27.99 11.82 -13.76
CA GLU A 204 -28.12 10.83 -12.67
C GLU A 204 -27.56 11.39 -11.35
N ASP A 205 -28.34 11.29 -10.26
CA ASP A 205 -27.89 11.63 -8.91
C ASP A 205 -27.14 10.44 -8.29
N TYR A 206 -25.82 10.57 -8.18
CA TYR A 206 -24.94 9.56 -7.61
C TYR A 206 -24.84 9.62 -6.08
N GLN A 207 -25.32 10.66 -5.40
CA GLN A 207 -25.10 10.84 -3.95
C GLN A 207 -25.82 9.79 -3.07
N ARG A 208 -26.88 9.19 -3.58
CA ARG A 208 -27.78 8.30 -2.82
C ARG A 208 -28.14 7.04 -3.58
N GLN A 209 -27.23 6.59 -4.43
CA GLN A 209 -27.50 5.51 -5.36
C GLN A 209 -27.13 4.17 -4.74
N SER A 210 -28.08 3.22 -4.75
CA SER A 210 -27.85 1.84 -4.32
C SER A 210 -27.56 0.90 -5.49
N THR A 211 -27.40 1.44 -6.71
CA THR A 211 -27.10 0.68 -7.92
C THR A 211 -25.74 -0.01 -7.80
N VAL A 212 -25.79 -1.34 -7.81
CA VAL A 212 -24.64 -2.20 -8.04
C VAL A 212 -24.88 -2.89 -9.37
N HIS A 213 -24.03 -2.63 -10.35
CA HIS A 213 -24.16 -3.22 -11.68
C HIS A 213 -23.25 -4.45 -11.79
N LYS A 214 -23.77 -5.53 -12.38
CA LYS A 214 -22.99 -6.73 -12.67
C LYS A 214 -22.56 -6.71 -14.14
N ILE A 215 -21.25 -6.65 -14.38
CA ILE A 215 -20.70 -6.77 -15.72
C ILE A 215 -20.82 -8.25 -16.16
N THR A 216 -21.29 -8.46 -17.38
CA THR A 216 -21.43 -9.79 -17.97
C THR A 216 -20.68 -9.83 -19.31
N ILE A 217 -19.71 -10.73 -19.41
CA ILE A 217 -19.01 -11.09 -20.65
C ILE A 217 -18.93 -12.61 -20.77
N ASP A 218 -18.80 -13.13 -21.99
CA ASP A 218 -18.62 -14.55 -22.25
C ASP A 218 -17.14 -14.97 -22.08
N ALA A 219 -16.59 -14.69 -20.90
CA ALA A 219 -15.23 -15.04 -20.51
C ALA A 219 -15.05 -15.00 -18.99
N LYS A 220 -14.13 -15.78 -18.45
CA LYS A 220 -13.78 -15.72 -17.03
C LYS A 220 -12.84 -14.54 -16.78
N ILE A 221 -13.26 -13.63 -15.91
CA ILE A 221 -12.46 -12.49 -15.48
C ILE A 221 -11.51 -12.92 -14.36
N SER A 222 -10.24 -12.55 -14.47
CA SER A 222 -9.17 -12.86 -13.53
C SER A 222 -8.66 -11.64 -12.77
N GLN A 223 -8.77 -10.44 -13.33
CA GLN A 223 -8.31 -9.20 -12.70
C GLN A 223 -9.22 -8.01 -13.07
N VAL A 224 -9.30 -7.03 -12.17
CA VAL A 224 -10.00 -5.75 -12.33
C VAL A 224 -9.01 -4.60 -12.11
N VAL A 225 -9.12 -3.54 -12.92
CA VAL A 225 -8.25 -2.36 -12.84
C VAL A 225 -9.09 -1.10 -13.05
N CYS A 226 -8.86 -0.08 -12.22
CA CYS A 226 -9.38 1.27 -12.42
C CYS A 226 -8.27 2.19 -12.88
N GLY A 227 -8.52 3.00 -13.90
CA GLY A 227 -7.82 4.28 -14.03
C GLY A 227 -8.58 5.40 -13.33
N GLN A 228 -8.44 6.64 -13.79
CA GLN A 228 -9.16 7.77 -13.19
C GLN A 228 -10.69 7.62 -13.37
N ASP A 229 -11.12 7.53 -14.63
CA ASP A 229 -12.52 7.55 -15.04
C ASP A 229 -12.83 6.44 -16.07
N HIS A 230 -12.04 5.37 -16.05
CA HIS A 230 -12.23 4.18 -16.88
C HIS A 230 -11.95 2.91 -16.07
N SER A 231 -12.56 1.81 -16.51
CA SER A 231 -12.44 0.48 -15.94
C SER A 231 -11.89 -0.49 -16.96
N MET A 232 -11.07 -1.43 -16.52
CA MET A 232 -10.51 -2.50 -17.34
C MET A 232 -10.60 -3.85 -16.64
N LEU A 233 -10.83 -4.89 -17.43
CA LEU A 233 -10.93 -6.28 -17.00
C LEU A 233 -9.94 -7.11 -17.79
N ILE A 234 -9.25 -8.03 -17.13
CA ILE A 234 -8.38 -9.02 -17.78
C ILE A 234 -9.05 -10.38 -17.60
N THR A 235 -9.16 -11.16 -18.68
CA THR A 235 -9.68 -12.52 -18.62
C THR A 235 -8.60 -13.53 -18.25
N ASP A 236 -8.97 -14.75 -17.90
CA ASP A 236 -8.02 -15.86 -17.66
C ASP A 236 -7.16 -16.20 -18.89
N GLN A 237 -7.72 -16.02 -20.10
CA GLN A 237 -7.01 -16.12 -21.38
C GLN A 237 -6.14 -14.89 -21.71
N GLY A 238 -6.13 -13.86 -20.87
CA GLY A 238 -5.34 -12.65 -21.07
C GLY A 238 -5.91 -11.64 -22.05
N SER A 239 -7.20 -11.72 -22.40
CA SER A 239 -7.85 -10.66 -23.18
C SER A 239 -8.25 -9.49 -22.29
N VAL A 240 -8.13 -8.26 -22.82
CA VAL A 240 -8.45 -7.02 -22.10
C VAL A 240 -9.77 -6.44 -22.60
N TRP A 241 -10.61 -6.03 -21.67
CA TRP A 241 -11.88 -5.35 -21.93
C TRP A 241 -11.94 -4.06 -21.13
N ALA A 242 -12.60 -3.02 -21.66
CA ALA A 242 -12.65 -1.71 -21.03
C ALA A 242 -14.00 -0.99 -21.23
N CYS A 243 -14.28 -0.05 -20.34
CA CYS A 243 -15.38 0.91 -20.41
C CYS A 243 -15.01 2.22 -19.68
N GLY A 244 -15.79 3.27 -19.89
CA GLY A 244 -15.61 4.58 -19.27
C GLY A 244 -15.16 5.70 -20.21
N TRP A 245 -14.55 6.72 -19.62
CA TRP A 245 -14.03 7.89 -20.32
C TRP A 245 -12.94 7.50 -21.32
N SER A 246 -13.01 8.01 -22.55
CA SER A 246 -12.06 7.63 -23.63
C SER A 246 -11.49 8.82 -24.39
N ALA A 247 -11.58 10.05 -23.89
CA ALA A 247 -11.13 11.22 -24.66
C ALA A 247 -9.62 11.22 -24.96
N ASP A 248 -8.81 10.57 -24.10
CA ASP A 248 -7.38 10.35 -24.34
C ASP A 248 -7.09 8.98 -24.97
N GLY A 249 -8.13 8.17 -25.18
CA GLY A 249 -8.05 6.83 -25.72
C GLY A 249 -7.77 5.74 -24.69
N GLN A 250 -7.83 6.05 -23.40
CA GLN A 250 -7.47 5.16 -22.29
C GLN A 250 -8.29 3.85 -22.22
N THR A 251 -9.46 3.78 -22.87
CA THR A 251 -10.20 2.50 -22.98
C THR A 251 -9.58 1.54 -24.00
N GLY A 252 -8.78 2.02 -24.96
CA GLY A 252 -8.09 1.15 -25.91
C GLY A 252 -9.02 0.41 -26.90
N VAL A 253 -10.26 0.91 -27.12
CA VAL A 253 -11.28 0.25 -27.96
C VAL A 253 -11.32 0.75 -29.40
N GLY A 254 -10.38 1.61 -29.80
CA GLY A 254 -10.27 2.11 -31.18
C GLY A 254 -11.01 3.41 -31.48
N HIS A 255 -11.52 4.11 -30.47
CA HIS A 255 -12.15 5.42 -30.62
C HIS A 255 -12.06 6.28 -29.34
N TYR A 256 -12.31 7.59 -29.49
CA TYR A 256 -12.26 8.57 -28.39
C TYR A 256 -13.61 8.82 -27.68
N LYS A 257 -14.69 8.16 -28.11
CA LYS A 257 -16.01 8.28 -27.47
C LYS A 257 -16.06 7.48 -26.17
N ASN A 258 -16.79 7.97 -25.18
CA ASN A 258 -17.08 7.23 -23.95
C ASN A 258 -17.73 5.88 -24.28
N THR A 259 -17.35 4.87 -23.50
CA THR A 259 -17.75 3.49 -23.70
C THR A 259 -18.57 3.04 -22.50
N ASP A 260 -19.90 3.05 -22.61
CA ASP A 260 -20.82 2.73 -21.50
C ASP A 260 -21.19 1.24 -21.41
N ARG A 261 -20.58 0.42 -22.26
CA ARG A 261 -20.67 -1.05 -22.26
C ARG A 261 -19.28 -1.62 -22.28
N ILE A 262 -19.04 -2.64 -21.46
CA ILE A 262 -17.75 -3.33 -21.47
C ILE A 262 -17.43 -3.84 -22.89
N THR A 263 -16.29 -3.42 -23.43
CA THR A 263 -15.92 -3.68 -24.83
C THR A 263 -14.50 -4.19 -24.90
N LYS A 264 -14.25 -5.20 -25.75
CA LYS A 264 -12.92 -5.79 -25.91
C LYS A 264 -11.97 -4.77 -26.53
N CYS A 265 -10.78 -4.62 -25.95
CA CYS A 265 -9.76 -3.74 -26.49
C CYS A 265 -9.22 -4.28 -27.83
N VAL A 266 -8.74 -3.37 -28.67
CA VAL A 266 -8.26 -3.65 -30.04
C VAL A 266 -6.74 -3.43 -30.15
N GLY A 267 -6.19 -3.47 -31.37
CA GLY A 267 -4.78 -3.14 -31.61
C GLY A 267 -3.82 -4.30 -31.32
N ASP A 268 -2.59 -3.95 -30.95
CA ASP A 268 -1.47 -4.89 -30.88
C ASP A 268 -1.59 -5.92 -29.74
N ILE A 269 -2.52 -5.71 -28.80
CA ILE A 269 -2.79 -6.66 -27.71
C ILE A 269 -3.77 -7.77 -28.12
N VAL A 270 -4.36 -7.71 -29.32
CA VAL A 270 -5.27 -8.75 -29.81
C VAL A 270 -4.48 -10.03 -30.08
N GLY A 271 -4.85 -11.11 -29.40
CA GLY A 271 -4.18 -12.41 -29.52
C GLY A 271 -2.98 -12.58 -28.57
N GLU A 272 -2.62 -11.53 -27.82
CA GLU A 272 -1.61 -11.60 -26.78
C GLU A 272 -2.23 -12.06 -25.45
N LYS A 273 -1.45 -12.79 -24.65
CA LYS A 273 -1.85 -13.21 -23.30
C LYS A 273 -1.40 -12.15 -22.30
N ILE A 274 -2.24 -11.14 -22.09
CA ILE A 274 -1.97 -10.07 -21.11
C ILE A 274 -2.07 -10.63 -19.69
N ILE A 275 -1.03 -10.41 -18.88
CA ILE A 275 -0.93 -10.89 -17.50
C ILE A 275 -1.05 -9.77 -16.46
N LYS A 276 -0.83 -8.51 -16.87
CA LYS A 276 -1.02 -7.34 -16.02
C LYS A 276 -1.39 -6.11 -16.85
N VAL A 277 -2.26 -5.28 -16.32
CA VAL A 277 -2.56 -3.92 -16.80
C VAL A 277 -2.36 -2.95 -15.63
N ALA A 278 -1.73 -1.82 -15.89
CA ALA A 278 -1.51 -0.78 -14.89
C ALA A 278 -2.02 0.57 -15.42
N SER A 279 -2.86 1.21 -14.62
CA SER A 279 -3.27 2.60 -14.80
C SER A 279 -3.66 3.20 -13.45
N SER A 280 -3.17 4.40 -13.18
CA SER A 280 -3.62 5.20 -12.02
C SER A 280 -4.36 6.46 -12.46
N ALA A 281 -4.33 6.78 -13.75
CA ALA A 281 -4.84 8.00 -14.35
C ALA A 281 -5.37 7.69 -15.76
N ASP A 282 -4.85 8.35 -16.80
CA ASP A 282 -5.29 8.20 -18.19
C ASP A 282 -4.24 7.53 -19.10
N CYS A 283 -3.02 7.29 -18.63
CA CYS A 283 -2.04 6.44 -19.32
C CYS A 283 -2.25 4.98 -18.89
N VAL A 284 -2.17 4.05 -19.84
CA VAL A 284 -2.28 2.61 -19.58
C VAL A 284 -1.07 1.87 -20.11
N LEU A 285 -0.52 0.97 -19.28
CA LEU A 285 0.46 -0.03 -19.70
C LEU A 285 -0.11 -1.43 -19.54
N ALA A 286 0.20 -2.33 -20.47
CA ALA A 286 -0.08 -3.75 -20.36
C ALA A 286 1.19 -4.58 -20.56
N LEU A 287 1.26 -5.71 -19.87
CA LEU A 287 2.35 -6.68 -19.93
C LEU A 287 1.79 -8.04 -20.35
N ASN A 288 2.39 -8.68 -21.34
CA ASN A 288 2.07 -10.07 -21.70
C ASN A 288 3.02 -11.09 -21.03
N ASP A 289 2.69 -12.38 -21.14
CA ASP A 289 3.48 -13.49 -20.58
C ASP A 289 4.88 -13.67 -21.21
N LYS A 290 5.07 -13.12 -22.41
CA LYS A 290 6.37 -13.04 -23.11
C LYS A 290 7.28 -11.94 -22.57
N GLY A 291 6.78 -11.02 -21.76
CA GLY A 291 7.53 -9.86 -21.24
C GLY A 291 7.55 -8.66 -22.19
N GLN A 292 6.64 -8.61 -23.16
CA GLN A 292 6.43 -7.46 -24.03
C GLN A 292 5.47 -6.47 -23.36
N VAL A 293 5.76 -5.18 -23.55
CA VAL A 293 4.97 -4.09 -22.98
C VAL A 293 4.21 -3.37 -24.07
N PHE A 294 2.96 -3.06 -23.79
CA PHE A 294 2.07 -2.30 -24.66
C PHE A 294 1.58 -1.06 -23.93
N GLY A 295 1.22 0.00 -24.65
CA GLY A 295 0.67 1.19 -24.05
C GLY A 295 -0.32 1.96 -24.93
N TRP A 296 -1.22 2.68 -24.27
CA TRP A 296 -2.24 3.54 -24.88
C TRP A 296 -2.77 4.56 -23.86
N GLY A 297 -3.69 5.43 -24.30
CA GLY A 297 -4.22 6.52 -23.50
C GLY A 297 -3.39 7.80 -23.61
N ASN A 298 -3.34 8.56 -22.50
CA ASN A 298 -2.61 9.83 -22.43
C ASN A 298 -1.10 9.62 -22.58
N SER A 299 -0.49 10.40 -23.48
CA SER A 299 0.95 10.45 -23.71
C SER A 299 1.48 11.90 -23.83
N GLU A 300 0.79 12.89 -23.24
CA GLU A 300 1.20 14.30 -23.27
C GLU A 300 2.57 14.54 -22.62
N TYR A 301 3.00 13.64 -21.75
CA TYR A 301 4.26 13.71 -21.00
C TYR A 301 5.34 12.77 -21.54
N GLY A 302 5.10 12.18 -22.72
CA GLY A 302 6.05 11.30 -23.40
C GLY A 302 6.03 9.86 -22.90
N GLN A 303 4.99 9.42 -22.20
CA GLN A 303 4.84 8.05 -21.70
C GLN A 303 4.89 7.00 -22.82
N LEU A 304 4.38 7.31 -24.02
CA LEU A 304 4.27 6.37 -25.14
C LEU A 304 5.15 6.75 -26.35
N ARG A 305 6.15 7.62 -26.14
CA ARG A 305 7.03 8.15 -27.19
C ARG A 305 7.83 7.09 -27.94
N LEU A 306 8.08 5.94 -27.31
CA LEU A 306 8.73 4.80 -27.95
C LEU A 306 7.92 4.22 -29.11
N ALA A 307 6.59 4.29 -29.06
CA ALA A 307 5.72 3.70 -30.08
C ALA A 307 5.13 4.73 -31.05
N THR A 308 4.97 5.99 -30.64
CA THR A 308 4.36 7.03 -31.48
C THR A 308 4.66 8.45 -30.98
N SER A 309 4.43 9.44 -31.85
CA SER A 309 4.46 10.87 -31.52
C SER A 309 3.11 11.43 -31.07
N GLU A 310 2.03 10.66 -31.23
CA GLU A 310 0.67 11.03 -30.80
C GLU A 310 0.60 11.21 -29.28
N MET A 311 -0.18 12.20 -28.83
CA MET A 311 -0.36 12.49 -27.40
C MET A 311 -1.56 11.79 -26.78
N GLN A 312 -2.44 11.22 -27.60
CA GLN A 312 -3.64 10.49 -27.20
C GLN A 312 -3.72 9.26 -28.10
N LEU A 313 -3.86 8.08 -27.51
CA LEU A 313 -3.85 6.81 -28.24
C LEU A 313 -5.08 5.98 -27.86
N HIS A 314 -6.03 5.84 -28.77
CA HIS A 314 -7.21 4.98 -28.56
C HIS A 314 -6.99 3.51 -28.90
N THR A 315 -5.81 3.14 -29.40
CA THR A 315 -5.47 1.77 -29.80
C THR A 315 -4.17 1.36 -29.11
N PRO A 316 -4.17 0.28 -28.30
CA PRO A 316 -2.97 -0.35 -27.75
C PRO A 316 -1.88 -0.57 -28.79
N ARG A 317 -0.67 -0.07 -28.49
CA ARG A 317 0.52 -0.28 -29.34
C ARG A 317 1.63 -0.96 -28.55
N HIS A 318 2.36 -1.85 -29.21
CA HIS A 318 3.58 -2.43 -28.67
C HIS A 318 4.65 -1.35 -28.46
N LEU A 319 5.26 -1.31 -27.27
CA LEU A 319 6.37 -0.41 -26.97
C LEU A 319 7.69 -1.11 -27.33
N PRO A 320 8.46 -0.62 -28.32
CA PRO A 320 9.75 -1.20 -28.69
C PRO A 320 10.81 -0.86 -27.64
N LEU A 321 10.80 -1.59 -26.53
CA LEU A 321 11.77 -1.44 -25.46
C LEU A 321 13.18 -1.86 -25.94
N PRO A 322 14.24 -1.17 -25.52
CA PRO A 322 15.61 -1.57 -25.83
C PRO A 322 15.90 -3.02 -25.42
N SER A 323 16.52 -3.80 -26.30
CA SER A 323 16.74 -5.25 -26.11
C SER A 323 17.66 -5.60 -24.94
N ASN A 324 18.47 -4.64 -24.49
CA ASN A 324 19.39 -4.78 -23.35
C ASN A 324 18.70 -4.66 -21.98
N LEU A 325 17.40 -4.37 -21.92
CA LEU A 325 16.67 -4.24 -20.65
C LEU A 325 16.33 -5.58 -20.00
N GLY A 326 16.47 -6.70 -20.70
CA GLY A 326 16.07 -8.02 -20.20
C GLY A 326 14.55 -8.25 -20.28
N LYS A 327 14.07 -9.36 -19.72
CA LYS A 327 12.65 -9.71 -19.77
C LYS A 327 11.89 -8.87 -18.76
N ILE A 328 10.85 -8.16 -19.19
CA ILE A 328 9.98 -7.41 -18.27
C ILE A 328 9.04 -8.37 -17.54
N ILE A 329 8.95 -8.19 -16.21
CA ILE A 329 8.13 -9.01 -15.32
C ILE A 329 7.06 -8.19 -14.58
N ASP A 330 7.19 -6.86 -14.55
CA ASP A 330 6.20 -5.99 -13.93
C ASP A 330 6.12 -4.61 -14.60
N VAL A 331 4.93 -3.98 -14.54
CA VAL A 331 4.63 -2.66 -15.10
C VAL A 331 3.82 -1.81 -14.11
N ALA A 332 4.07 -0.51 -14.09
CA ALA A 332 3.25 0.46 -13.36
C ALA A 332 3.11 1.79 -14.14
N ALA A 333 1.96 2.45 -14.02
CA ALA A 333 1.68 3.73 -14.68
C ALA A 333 1.09 4.74 -13.70
N SER A 334 1.61 5.96 -13.73
CA SER A 334 1.13 7.12 -12.97
C SER A 334 0.42 8.12 -13.88
N GLY A 335 0.08 9.30 -13.36
CA GLY A 335 -0.47 10.39 -14.16
C GLY A 335 0.43 10.82 -15.31
N THR A 336 1.75 10.84 -15.09
CA THR A 336 2.69 11.49 -16.02
C THR A 336 3.92 10.64 -16.35
N ALA A 337 4.07 9.47 -15.73
CA ALA A 337 5.25 8.63 -15.84
C ALA A 337 4.94 7.14 -15.72
N CYS A 338 5.89 6.32 -16.16
CA CYS A 338 5.77 4.88 -16.27
C CYS A 338 6.99 4.18 -15.67
N LEU A 339 6.76 2.99 -15.09
CA LEU A 339 7.80 2.12 -14.55
C LEU A 339 7.69 0.72 -15.16
N ILE A 340 8.84 0.09 -15.34
CA ILE A 340 8.97 -1.34 -15.66
C ILE A 340 10.00 -1.98 -14.75
N LEU A 341 9.80 -3.26 -14.45
CA LEU A 341 10.72 -4.11 -13.69
C LEU A 341 11.13 -5.28 -14.57
N ASN A 342 12.44 -5.53 -14.67
CA ASN A 342 12.95 -6.71 -15.36
C ASN A 342 13.18 -7.92 -14.43
N ASP A 343 13.43 -9.08 -15.01
CA ASP A 343 13.76 -10.34 -14.32
C ASP A 343 15.09 -10.31 -13.53
N ALA A 344 15.97 -9.35 -13.84
CA ALA A 344 17.16 -9.06 -13.03
C ALA A 344 16.84 -8.29 -11.74
N GLY A 345 15.62 -7.80 -11.55
CA GLY A 345 15.20 -7.03 -10.38
C GLY A 345 15.52 -5.54 -10.47
N GLN A 346 15.78 -5.01 -11.67
CA GLN A 346 16.09 -3.60 -11.94
C GLN A 346 14.82 -2.83 -12.34
N VAL A 347 14.68 -1.62 -11.80
CA VAL A 347 13.56 -0.72 -12.10
C VAL A 347 14.00 0.32 -13.12
N PHE A 348 13.20 0.51 -14.16
CA PHE A 348 13.36 1.56 -15.14
C PHE A 348 12.16 2.50 -15.10
N VAL A 349 12.42 3.79 -15.34
CA VAL A 349 11.42 4.86 -15.22
C VAL A 349 11.53 5.82 -16.39
N TRP A 350 10.41 6.34 -16.88
CA TRP A 350 10.34 7.39 -17.89
C TRP A 350 9.02 8.18 -17.81
N GLY A 351 8.87 9.21 -18.65
CA GLY A 351 7.79 10.20 -18.64
C GLY A 351 8.23 11.51 -17.98
N TYR A 352 7.37 12.11 -17.16
CA TYR A 352 7.59 13.41 -16.52
C TYR A 352 7.30 13.39 -15.03
N GLY A 353 8.04 14.19 -14.27
CA GLY A 353 7.85 14.42 -12.84
C GLY A 353 9.07 14.03 -12.02
N ILE A 354 8.83 13.59 -10.79
CA ILE A 354 9.92 13.22 -9.88
C ILE A 354 10.23 11.74 -10.07
N LEU A 355 11.12 11.43 -11.00
CA LEU A 355 11.32 10.07 -11.51
C LEU A 355 12.16 9.16 -10.59
N GLY A 356 12.75 9.67 -9.51
CA GLY A 356 13.60 8.87 -8.61
C GLY A 356 15.09 8.87 -8.98
N LYS A 357 15.50 9.80 -9.85
CA LYS A 357 16.87 9.93 -10.37
C LYS A 357 17.53 11.28 -10.03
N GLY A 358 17.09 11.89 -8.93
CA GLY A 358 17.57 13.18 -8.48
C GLY A 358 16.76 14.37 -9.01
N PRO A 359 17.09 15.59 -8.56
CA PRO A 359 16.28 16.78 -8.81
C PRO A 359 16.42 17.37 -10.21
N VAL A 360 17.45 16.96 -10.96
CA VAL A 360 17.74 17.48 -12.31
C VAL A 360 16.96 16.74 -13.39
N VAL A 361 16.69 15.44 -13.18
CA VAL A 361 16.01 14.59 -14.17
C VAL A 361 14.50 14.61 -13.88
N ASP A 362 13.81 15.57 -14.50
CA ASP A 362 12.35 15.72 -14.39
C ASP A 362 11.59 15.16 -15.60
N ARG A 363 12.30 14.76 -16.66
CA ARG A 363 11.75 14.15 -17.87
C ARG A 363 12.70 13.10 -18.44
N SER A 364 12.13 12.00 -18.91
CA SER A 364 12.82 11.03 -19.77
C SER A 364 11.86 10.50 -20.83
N GLN A 365 12.30 10.42 -22.08
CA GLN A 365 11.49 9.83 -23.15
C GLN A 365 11.67 8.31 -23.27
N GLU A 366 12.71 7.76 -22.63
CA GLU A 366 13.06 6.34 -22.70
C GLU A 366 13.23 5.75 -21.29
N PRO A 367 12.90 4.46 -21.09
CA PRO A 367 13.09 3.77 -19.83
C PRO A 367 14.54 3.88 -19.37
N THR A 368 14.77 4.54 -18.23
CA THR A 368 16.11 4.70 -17.68
C THR A 368 16.23 4.02 -16.33
N ALA A 369 17.29 3.26 -16.12
CA ALA A 369 17.49 2.51 -14.88
C ALA A 369 17.61 3.44 -13.67
N ILE A 370 16.95 3.07 -12.57
CA ILE A 370 17.22 3.60 -11.23
C ILE A 370 18.29 2.69 -10.60
N PRO A 371 19.45 3.24 -10.17
CA PRO A 371 20.52 2.44 -9.58
C PRO A 371 20.04 1.60 -8.39
N LEU A 372 20.38 0.30 -8.36
CA LEU A 372 20.01 -0.62 -7.27
C LEU A 372 20.58 -0.19 -5.91
N THR A 373 21.65 0.60 -5.89
CA THR A 373 22.21 1.22 -4.68
C THR A 373 21.20 2.10 -3.95
N LEU A 374 20.27 2.73 -4.66
CA LEU A 374 19.18 3.51 -4.07
C LEU A 374 18.10 2.64 -3.41
N PHE A 375 18.12 1.33 -3.69
CA PHE A 375 17.24 0.34 -3.08
C PHE A 375 17.95 -0.52 -2.02
N GLY A 376 19.15 -0.12 -1.58
CA GLY A 376 19.90 -0.82 -0.54
C GLY A 376 20.85 -1.90 -1.04
N CYS A 377 21.01 -2.08 -2.36
CA CYS A 377 22.00 -2.99 -2.91
C CYS A 377 23.42 -2.40 -2.80
N ASN A 378 24.29 -2.99 -2.00
CA ASN A 378 25.66 -2.52 -1.79
C ASN A 378 26.62 -3.72 -1.58
N GLU A 379 27.89 -3.47 -1.28
CA GLU A 379 28.91 -4.51 -1.11
C GLU A 379 28.57 -5.53 0.01
N PHE A 380 27.75 -5.14 0.98
CA PHE A 380 27.29 -5.99 2.09
C PHE A 380 25.94 -6.66 1.81
N ASN A 381 25.20 -6.17 0.82
CA ASN A 381 23.85 -6.64 0.47
C ASN A 381 23.70 -6.70 -1.06
N THR A 382 24.46 -7.62 -1.68
CA THR A 382 24.54 -7.77 -3.14
C THR A 382 23.35 -8.53 -3.74
N GLU A 383 22.55 -9.20 -2.91
CA GLU A 383 21.39 -9.99 -3.35
C GLU A 383 20.06 -9.21 -3.38
N THR A 384 20.09 -7.92 -3.02
CA THR A 384 18.90 -7.07 -3.07
C THR A 384 18.40 -6.92 -4.50
N LYS A 385 17.14 -7.30 -4.71
CA LYS A 385 16.43 -7.16 -5.98
C LYS A 385 15.06 -6.56 -5.73
N ILE A 386 14.54 -5.80 -6.70
CA ILE A 386 13.14 -5.40 -6.66
C ILE A 386 12.28 -6.56 -7.13
N SER A 387 11.19 -6.79 -6.41
CA SER A 387 10.23 -7.87 -6.63
C SER A 387 8.89 -7.38 -7.19
N SER A 388 8.51 -6.13 -6.91
CA SER A 388 7.28 -5.53 -7.41
C SER A 388 7.36 -4.01 -7.43
N ILE A 389 6.63 -3.38 -8.35
CA ILE A 389 6.54 -1.93 -8.51
C ILE A 389 5.10 -1.42 -8.52
N TYR A 390 4.91 -0.19 -8.04
CA TYR A 390 3.61 0.47 -7.96
C TYR A 390 3.73 1.93 -8.37
N GLY A 391 2.70 2.43 -9.04
CA GLY A 391 2.52 3.84 -9.36
C GLY A 391 1.22 4.33 -8.72
N GLY A 392 1.27 5.49 -8.09
CA GLY A 392 0.09 6.29 -7.78
C GLY A 392 -0.04 7.43 -8.79
N LEU A 393 -0.72 8.52 -8.43
CA LEU A 393 -0.88 9.69 -9.29
C LEU A 393 0.45 10.41 -9.59
N SER A 394 1.29 10.57 -8.58
CA SER A 394 2.62 11.23 -8.70
C SER A 394 3.63 10.66 -7.69
N GLN A 395 3.35 9.45 -7.20
CA GLN A 395 4.13 8.70 -6.24
C GLN A 395 4.48 7.36 -6.86
N PHE A 396 5.61 6.81 -6.45
CA PHE A 396 6.08 5.51 -6.91
C PHE A 396 6.57 4.72 -5.72
N ALA A 397 6.42 3.40 -5.81
CA ALA A 397 6.97 2.51 -4.82
C ALA A 397 7.56 1.25 -5.46
N ALA A 398 8.49 0.66 -4.72
CA ALA A 398 9.09 -0.62 -5.04
C ALA A 398 9.22 -1.45 -3.76
N ILE A 399 9.06 -2.76 -3.87
CA ILE A 399 9.28 -3.71 -2.77
C ILE A 399 10.46 -4.60 -3.12
N THR A 400 11.43 -4.71 -2.22
CA THR A 400 12.58 -5.60 -2.41
C THR A 400 12.20 -7.06 -2.13
N ASN A 401 13.05 -8.01 -2.55
CA ASN A 401 12.95 -9.42 -2.17
C ASN A 401 13.03 -9.66 -0.64
N ALA A 402 13.56 -8.72 0.13
CA ALA A 402 13.55 -8.74 1.59
C ALA A 402 12.23 -8.22 2.21
N GLY A 403 11.31 -7.70 1.39
CA GLY A 403 10.05 -7.11 1.83
C GLY A 403 10.16 -5.64 2.25
N ASP A 404 11.27 -4.97 1.93
CA ASP A 404 11.42 -3.55 2.24
C ASP A 404 10.67 -2.68 1.23
N LEU A 405 9.86 -1.74 1.75
CA LEU A 405 9.17 -0.73 0.95
C LEU A 405 10.09 0.48 0.71
N TYR A 406 10.31 0.82 -0.55
CA TYR A 406 10.90 2.08 -0.98
C TYR A 406 9.85 2.94 -1.68
N ILE A 407 9.85 4.24 -1.42
CA ILE A 407 8.89 5.18 -2.00
C ILE A 407 9.57 6.49 -2.42
N TRP A 408 9.08 7.09 -3.50
CA TRP A 408 9.54 8.40 -3.98
C TRP A 408 8.45 9.15 -4.75
N GLY A 409 8.73 10.39 -5.14
CA GLY A 409 7.82 11.23 -5.90
C GLY A 409 7.35 12.47 -5.13
N ARG A 410 6.17 12.98 -5.50
CA ARG A 410 5.55 14.14 -4.83
C ARG A 410 4.96 13.74 -3.47
N ASN A 411 5.28 14.51 -2.43
CA ASN A 411 4.90 14.19 -1.06
C ASN A 411 3.82 15.12 -0.50
N ARG A 412 2.75 15.31 -1.28
CA ARG A 412 1.64 16.15 -0.87
C ARG A 412 0.87 15.46 0.27
N PHE A 413 0.61 16.18 1.35
CA PHE A 413 -0.09 15.66 2.53
C PHE A 413 0.55 14.40 3.13
N GLY A 414 1.87 14.24 3.01
CA GLY A 414 2.57 13.11 3.60
C GLY A 414 2.27 11.78 2.92
N SER A 415 1.84 11.78 1.65
CA SER A 415 1.52 10.59 0.87
C SER A 415 2.68 9.59 0.73
N LEU A 416 3.93 10.02 1.01
CA LEU A 416 5.08 9.12 1.04
C LEU A 416 5.29 8.40 2.38
N GLY A 417 4.64 8.81 3.48
CA GLY A 417 4.79 8.12 4.76
C GLY A 417 6.19 8.22 5.39
N LEU A 418 6.98 9.24 5.05
CA LEU A 418 8.38 9.38 5.49
C LEU A 418 8.58 10.21 6.77
N GLY A 419 7.49 10.68 7.38
CA GLY A 419 7.51 11.52 8.57
C GLY A 419 7.75 13.00 8.32
N HIS A 420 7.74 13.42 7.06
CA HIS A 420 7.85 14.82 6.61
C HIS A 420 7.06 15.03 5.31
N LEU A 421 6.98 16.27 4.83
CA LEU A 421 6.23 16.66 3.62
C LEU A 421 7.11 16.95 2.39
N ASN A 422 8.43 16.83 2.52
CA ASN A 422 9.34 17.08 1.40
C ASN A 422 9.19 16.01 0.32
N ASN A 423 9.12 16.45 -0.95
CA ASN A 423 9.20 15.59 -2.11
C ASN A 423 10.48 14.74 -2.07
N GLN A 424 10.42 13.54 -2.62
CA GLN A 424 11.59 12.65 -2.69
C GLN A 424 12.00 12.40 -4.12
N PHE A 425 13.19 12.86 -4.46
CA PHE A 425 13.80 12.72 -5.77
C PHE A 425 14.57 11.42 -5.96
N PHE A 426 14.69 10.62 -4.90
CA PHE A 426 15.29 9.29 -4.90
C PHE A 426 14.38 8.33 -4.13
N PRO A 427 14.41 7.02 -4.42
CA PRO A 427 13.79 6.01 -3.58
C PRO A 427 14.30 6.09 -2.14
N ILE A 428 13.38 6.22 -1.18
CA ILE A 428 13.71 6.19 0.25
C ILE A 428 12.95 5.04 0.91
N LYS A 429 13.67 4.27 1.72
CA LYS A 429 13.09 3.18 2.52
C LYS A 429 12.09 3.74 3.52
N VAL A 430 10.85 3.28 3.44
CA VAL A 430 9.81 3.57 4.43
C VAL A 430 10.09 2.74 5.67
N LYS A 431 10.42 3.42 6.77
CA LYS A 431 10.51 2.77 8.07
C LYS A 431 9.10 2.55 8.59
N ILE A 432 8.60 1.33 8.44
CA ILE A 432 7.39 0.88 9.12
C ILE A 432 7.75 0.67 10.58
N VAL A 433 7.76 1.77 11.32
CA VAL A 433 7.76 1.73 12.77
C VAL A 433 6.32 1.45 13.15
N ALA A 434 5.99 0.24 13.59
CA ALA A 434 4.61 -0.07 13.96
C ALA A 434 4.28 0.68 15.25
N GLY A 435 3.76 1.90 15.12
CA GLY A 435 3.28 2.71 16.22
C GLY A 435 1.78 2.85 16.17
N GLY A 436 1.12 2.48 17.27
CA GLY A 436 -0.27 2.82 17.58
C GLY A 436 -0.33 3.95 18.61
N GLU A 437 -1.51 4.19 19.18
CA GLU A 437 -1.69 5.19 20.24
C GLU A 437 -0.77 4.88 21.43
N GLY A 438 0.29 5.68 21.61
CA GLY A 438 1.27 5.49 22.67
C GLY A 438 2.20 4.29 22.48
N THR A 439 2.24 3.64 21.32
CA THR A 439 3.14 2.50 21.06
C THR A 439 4.08 2.77 19.90
N CYS A 440 5.19 2.06 19.87
CA CYS A 440 6.20 2.16 18.82
C CYS A 440 6.97 0.84 18.75
N GLU A 441 7.03 0.22 17.58
CA GLU A 441 7.81 -0.98 17.34
C GLU A 441 8.78 -0.75 16.19
N VAL A 442 10.07 -0.96 16.45
CA VAL A 442 11.15 -0.80 15.47
C VAL A 442 11.79 -2.16 15.25
N GLU A 443 11.95 -2.52 13.98
CA GLU A 443 12.77 -3.66 13.58
C GLU A 443 14.20 -3.20 13.29
N PHE A 444 15.16 -4.04 13.70
CA PHE A 444 16.58 -3.75 13.59
C PHE A 444 17.36 -5.06 13.43
N GLN A 445 18.33 -5.10 12.52
CA GLN A 445 19.26 -6.21 12.40
C GLN A 445 20.56 -5.88 13.15
N VAL A 446 21.06 -6.82 13.96
CA VAL A 446 22.32 -6.63 14.68
C VAL A 446 23.48 -6.74 13.71
N GLU A 447 24.35 -5.73 13.68
CA GLU A 447 25.54 -5.65 12.82
C GLU A 447 26.78 -5.44 13.69
N GLU A 448 27.97 -5.54 13.10
CA GLU A 448 29.24 -5.50 13.82
C GLU A 448 29.38 -4.24 14.70
N GLU A 449 29.00 -3.07 14.17
CA GLU A 449 29.04 -1.77 14.87
C GLU A 449 28.12 -1.68 16.10
N HIS A 450 27.15 -2.59 16.22
CA HIS A 450 26.17 -2.64 17.30
C HIS A 450 26.60 -3.56 18.44
N THR A 451 27.70 -4.29 18.25
CA THR A 451 28.15 -5.34 19.16
C THR A 451 29.33 -4.93 20.02
N ASN A 452 29.46 -5.61 21.16
CA ASN A 452 30.68 -5.59 21.97
C ASN A 452 31.76 -6.48 21.33
N PRO A 453 33.00 -6.49 21.85
CA PRO A 453 34.07 -7.35 21.32
C PRO A 453 33.80 -8.86 21.32
N ALA A 454 32.73 -9.32 21.99
CA ALA A 454 32.29 -10.71 21.96
C ALA A 454 31.28 -11.00 20.82
N GLY A 455 30.99 -10.04 19.94
CA GLY A 455 30.03 -10.16 18.85
C GLY A 455 28.57 -10.20 19.32
N LEU A 456 28.29 -9.68 20.52
CA LEU A 456 26.96 -9.63 21.13
C LEU A 456 26.45 -8.19 21.18
N LEU A 457 25.15 -7.98 21.00
CA LEU A 457 24.52 -6.66 21.07
C LEU A 457 24.96 -5.90 22.32
N HIS A 458 25.56 -4.74 22.11
CA HIS A 458 26.17 -3.96 23.18
C HIS A 458 25.09 -3.42 24.13
N GLY A 459 25.33 -3.50 25.44
CA GLY A 459 24.37 -3.04 26.45
C GLY A 459 24.06 -1.55 26.32
N GLY A 460 25.08 -0.70 26.16
CA GLY A 460 24.89 0.74 25.92
C GLY A 460 24.09 1.05 24.65
N PHE A 461 24.24 0.22 23.60
CA PHE A 461 23.46 0.37 22.38
C PHE A 461 21.99 -0.04 22.60
N SER A 462 21.77 -1.12 23.36
CA SER A 462 20.43 -1.53 23.79
C SER A 462 19.73 -0.44 24.61
N ALA A 463 20.46 0.26 25.49
CA ALA A 463 19.94 1.40 26.24
C ALA A 463 19.54 2.57 25.34
N CYS A 464 20.38 2.89 24.34
CA CYS A 464 20.08 3.91 23.33
C CYS A 464 18.82 3.57 22.51
N LEU A 465 18.67 2.30 22.10
CA LEU A 465 17.47 1.80 21.44
C LEU A 465 16.23 1.97 22.33
N ILE A 466 16.33 1.58 23.61
CA ILE A 466 15.20 1.71 24.54
C ILE A 466 14.80 3.18 24.73
N ASP A 467 15.76 4.09 24.93
CA ASP A 467 15.47 5.53 25.04
C ASP A 467 14.81 6.07 23.76
N SER A 468 15.41 5.81 22.61
CA SER A 468 14.94 6.30 21.32
C SER A 468 13.52 5.80 21.02
N VAL A 469 13.28 4.50 21.18
CA VAL A 469 12.00 3.87 20.81
C VAL A 469 10.90 4.21 21.82
N SER A 470 11.21 4.32 23.11
CA SER A 470 10.24 4.85 24.10
C SER A 470 9.91 6.31 23.85
N THR A 471 10.89 7.15 23.48
CA THR A 471 10.61 8.54 23.10
C THR A 471 9.65 8.60 21.90
N LEU A 472 9.88 7.75 20.90
CA LEU A 472 8.99 7.64 19.76
C LEU A 472 7.58 7.16 20.17
N ALA A 473 7.45 6.18 21.06
CA ALA A 473 6.16 5.75 21.61
C ALA A 473 5.45 6.87 22.38
N LEU A 474 6.19 7.71 23.12
CA LEU A 474 5.60 8.85 23.82
C LEU A 474 5.07 9.91 22.84
N LEU A 475 5.77 10.12 21.72
CA LEU A 475 5.35 11.06 20.68
C LEU A 475 4.14 10.54 19.88
N THR A 476 3.95 9.23 19.78
CA THR A 476 2.71 8.63 19.26
C THR A 476 1.60 8.62 20.31
N HIS A 477 1.90 8.87 21.59
CA HIS A 477 0.87 9.09 22.59
C HIS A 477 0.11 10.38 22.26
N PRO A 478 -1.21 10.39 22.34
CA PRO A 478 -1.98 11.49 21.81
C PRO A 478 -1.86 12.86 22.48
N ARG A 479 -1.22 12.90 23.65
CA ARG A 479 -0.86 14.18 24.28
C ARG A 479 0.31 14.84 23.54
N GLN A 480 1.04 14.10 22.71
CA GLN A 480 2.16 14.54 21.88
C GLN A 480 3.14 15.43 22.65
N VAL A 481 3.42 15.04 23.88
CA VAL A 481 4.30 15.81 24.77
C VAL A 481 5.73 15.31 24.59
N PRO A 482 6.67 16.18 24.18
CA PRO A 482 8.07 15.83 24.24
C PRO A 482 8.46 15.59 25.70
N GLY A 483 9.28 14.58 25.93
CA GLY A 483 9.68 14.19 27.27
C GLY A 483 11.19 14.04 27.41
N VAL A 484 11.73 14.50 28.53
CA VAL A 484 13.13 14.33 28.90
C VAL A 484 13.26 13.11 29.79
N SER A 485 14.25 12.25 29.52
CA SER A 485 14.53 11.04 30.30
C SER A 485 14.85 11.39 31.76
N VAL A 486 14.07 10.84 32.69
CA VAL A 486 14.27 11.00 34.15
C VAL A 486 14.90 9.75 34.73
N ASN A 487 14.39 8.58 34.33
CA ASN A 487 14.88 7.30 34.80
C ASN A 487 14.73 6.24 33.71
N LEU A 488 15.78 5.46 33.48
CA LEU A 488 15.79 4.34 32.56
C LEU A 488 16.36 3.10 33.27
N ASN A 489 15.49 2.12 33.57
CA ASN A 489 15.93 0.82 34.10
C ASN A 489 15.94 -0.20 32.99
N ILE A 490 16.99 -1.04 32.96
CA ILE A 490 17.18 -2.05 31.91
C ILE A 490 17.60 -3.37 32.55
N THR A 491 16.99 -4.47 32.11
CA THR A 491 17.31 -5.84 32.50
C THR A 491 17.65 -6.64 31.25
N TYR A 492 18.88 -7.17 31.21
CA TYR A 492 19.35 -8.03 30.12
C TYR A 492 19.07 -9.49 30.45
N LEU A 493 18.28 -10.15 29.61
CA LEU A 493 17.81 -11.52 29.83
C LEU A 493 18.57 -12.52 28.95
N LYS A 494 18.81 -12.17 27.69
CA LYS A 494 19.49 -13.01 26.70
C LYS A 494 20.32 -12.16 25.74
N ALA A 495 21.35 -12.76 25.16
CA ALA A 495 22.20 -12.11 24.18
C ALA A 495 21.63 -12.22 22.76
N ALA A 496 21.85 -11.20 21.94
CA ALA A 496 21.65 -11.22 20.49
C ALA A 496 23.00 -11.14 19.78
N LYS A 497 23.13 -11.86 18.66
CA LYS A 497 24.37 -11.96 17.87
C LYS A 497 24.24 -11.19 16.56
N ILE A 498 25.38 -10.92 15.93
CA ILE A 498 25.44 -10.39 14.56
C ILE A 498 24.54 -11.24 13.65
N GLY A 499 23.70 -10.58 12.86
CA GLY A 499 22.72 -11.19 11.95
C GLY A 499 21.35 -11.45 12.57
N ASP A 500 21.18 -11.41 13.90
CA ASP A 500 19.87 -11.54 14.53
C ASP A 500 18.99 -10.34 14.16
N ASN A 501 17.72 -10.63 13.79
CA ASN A 501 16.72 -9.58 13.65
C ASN A 501 16.02 -9.41 14.99
N ILE A 502 16.02 -8.19 15.52
CA ILE A 502 15.39 -7.84 16.79
C ILE A 502 14.25 -6.85 16.57
N LEU A 503 13.23 -6.99 17.40
CA LEU A 503 12.09 -6.08 17.49
C LEU A 503 12.18 -5.32 18.81
N VAL A 504 12.26 -4.00 18.74
CA VAL A 504 12.21 -3.11 19.89
C VAL A 504 10.80 -2.58 20.00
N LYS A 505 10.06 -3.05 21.00
CA LYS A 505 8.64 -2.74 21.23
C LYS A 505 8.51 -1.82 22.43
N ALA A 506 8.02 -0.62 22.24
CA ALA A 506 7.73 0.35 23.28
C ALA A 506 6.23 0.61 23.41
N VAL A 507 5.79 0.77 24.65
CA VAL A 507 4.42 1.10 25.03
C VAL A 507 4.47 2.20 26.08
N THR A 508 3.63 3.21 25.91
CA THR A 508 3.37 4.29 26.86
C THR A 508 2.24 3.84 27.77
N ASP A 509 2.56 3.34 28.95
CA ASP A 509 1.54 2.80 29.88
C ASP A 509 0.69 3.90 30.50
N ARG A 510 1.31 5.05 30.81
CA ARG A 510 0.65 6.15 31.51
C ARG A 510 1.30 7.49 31.23
N VAL A 511 0.49 8.50 30.93
CA VAL A 511 0.92 9.90 30.80
C VAL A 511 0.21 10.75 31.85
N GLY A 512 0.89 11.02 32.96
CA GLY A 512 0.43 11.88 34.06
C GLY A 512 0.64 13.36 33.76
N LYS A 513 0.45 14.25 34.75
CA LYS A 513 0.57 15.70 34.53
C LYS A 513 1.97 16.11 34.06
N ASN A 514 3.00 15.66 34.78
CA ASN A 514 4.41 16.02 34.56
C ASN A 514 5.32 14.82 34.24
N LEU A 515 4.79 13.58 34.29
CA LEU A 515 5.57 12.36 34.07
C LEU A 515 4.85 11.41 33.12
N ALA A 516 5.60 10.74 32.25
CA ALA A 516 5.18 9.62 31.45
C ALA A 516 5.96 8.36 31.83
N PHE A 517 5.28 7.22 31.84
CA PHE A 517 5.82 5.91 32.16
C PHE A 517 5.66 4.99 30.95
N LEU A 518 6.76 4.37 30.55
CA LEU A 518 6.85 3.56 29.35
C LEU A 518 7.56 2.23 29.64
N ASN A 519 7.15 1.18 28.94
CA ASN A 519 7.81 -0.11 28.94
C ASN A 519 8.36 -0.40 27.54
N VAL A 520 9.55 -0.98 27.48
CA VAL A 520 10.21 -1.39 26.24
C VAL A 520 10.71 -2.82 26.34
N GLN A 521 10.58 -3.59 25.27
CA GLN A 521 11.15 -4.91 25.14
C GLN A 521 11.96 -5.01 23.84
N ILE A 522 13.16 -5.57 23.93
CA ILE A 522 13.93 -6.03 22.77
C ILE A 522 13.70 -7.53 22.66
N VAL A 523 13.20 -7.98 21.51
CA VAL A 523 12.78 -9.37 21.28
C VAL A 523 13.48 -9.89 20.04
N ASN A 524 14.03 -11.10 20.09
CA ASN A 524 14.55 -11.76 18.89
C ASN A 524 13.36 -12.18 18.01
N LYS A 525 13.32 -11.70 16.77
CA LYS A 525 12.17 -11.84 15.86
C LYS A 525 11.91 -13.30 15.48
N GLN A 526 12.96 -14.10 15.32
CA GLN A 526 12.85 -15.50 14.91
C GLN A 526 12.39 -16.40 16.06
N SER A 527 12.99 -16.26 17.25
CA SER A 527 12.71 -17.12 18.40
C SER A 527 11.57 -16.63 19.29
N GLY A 528 11.19 -15.35 19.18
CA GLY A 528 10.26 -14.69 20.09
C GLY A 528 10.82 -14.47 21.50
N ALA A 529 12.10 -14.76 21.73
CA ALA A 529 12.71 -14.62 23.05
C ALA A 529 12.92 -13.15 23.41
N ILE A 530 12.51 -12.76 24.62
CA ILE A 530 12.82 -11.44 25.17
C ILE A 530 14.32 -11.42 25.51
N LEU A 531 15.02 -10.49 24.89
CA LEU A 531 16.46 -10.27 25.02
C LEU A 531 16.74 -9.24 26.12
N VAL A 532 15.98 -8.14 26.10
CA VAL A 532 16.12 -7.02 27.03
C VAL A 532 14.74 -6.50 27.42
N GLN A 533 14.56 -6.15 28.68
CA GLN A 533 13.37 -5.46 29.17
C GLN A 533 13.77 -4.12 29.79
N GLY A 534 13.06 -3.06 29.43
CA GLY A 534 13.32 -1.70 29.89
C GLY A 534 12.07 -1.03 30.42
N SER A 535 12.23 -0.22 31.46
CA SER A 535 11.21 0.71 31.95
C SER A 535 11.76 2.13 31.88
N HIS A 536 11.02 3.06 31.31
CA HIS A 536 11.45 4.43 31.10
C HIS A 536 10.44 5.42 31.70
N THR A 537 10.89 6.27 32.61
CA THR A 537 10.16 7.43 33.10
C THR A 537 10.68 8.70 32.44
N LYS A 538 9.80 9.49 31.83
CA LYS A 538 10.13 10.78 31.20
C LYS A 538 9.37 11.93 31.86
N TYR A 539 10.04 13.05 32.08
CA TYR A 539 9.42 14.32 32.48
C TYR A 539 8.84 15.00 31.26
N ILE A 540 7.59 15.45 31.35
CA ILE A 540 6.82 16.06 30.26
C ILE A 540 6.26 17.41 30.72
N VAL A 541 6.20 18.37 29.80
CA VAL A 541 5.72 19.75 30.05
C VAL A 541 4.36 19.96 29.41
#